data_AF-I4AMA0-F1
#
_entry.id   AF-I4AMA0-F1
#
_cell.length_a   1.000
_cell.length_b   1.000
_cell.length_c   1.000
_cell.angle_alpha   90.00
_cell.angle_beta   90.00
_cell.angle_gamma   90.00
#
_symmetry.space_group_name_H-M   'P 1'
#
loop_
_entity.id
_entity.type
_entity.pdbx_description
1 polymer ?
#
loop_
_entity_poly.entity_id
_entity_poly.type
_entity_poly.pdbx_seq_one_letter_code
_entity_poly.pdbx_strand_id
1 'polypeptide(L)'
;MKKLLLSVVLLLVSSSNYLFAQKTCGSELDVEDLQKSDLKRYEQIMQFNKFVEQHSLNSNERVIDPNGTIIIPVVFHLLYDGNEPPLFLNPTDARVQTQIDVLNEDFRRTNPNKVNTPLPFQGVAADVNIEFRLACIDPNGMPTTTQSSFL
;
A
#
# COMPACT_ATOMS: atom_id res chain seq x y z
N MET A 1 -43.12 10.15 -35.05
CA MET A 1 -42.04 9.15 -35.19
C MET A 1 -40.67 9.68 -34.75
N LYS A 2 -40.19 10.83 -35.25
CA LYS A 2 -38.87 11.40 -34.87
C LYS A 2 -38.70 11.69 -33.36
N LYS A 3 -39.73 12.18 -32.68
CA LYS A 3 -39.72 12.43 -31.22
C LYS A 3 -39.68 11.14 -30.37
N LEU A 4 -40.29 10.06 -30.88
CA LEU A 4 -40.26 8.74 -30.23
C LEU A 4 -38.87 8.10 -30.38
N LEU A 5 -38.25 8.28 -31.56
CA LEU A 5 -36.90 7.79 -31.86
C LEU A 5 -35.83 8.51 -31.00
N LEU A 6 -35.99 9.81 -30.79
CA LEU A 6 -35.10 10.60 -29.92
C LEU A 6 -35.19 10.17 -28.44
N SER A 7 -36.41 9.84 -27.97
CA SER A 7 -36.65 9.36 -26.60
C SER A 7 -36.02 7.99 -26.33
N VAL A 8 -36.05 7.08 -27.32
CA VAL A 8 -35.49 5.73 -27.18
C VAL A 8 -33.96 5.76 -27.20
N VAL A 9 -33.36 6.62 -28.03
CA VAL A 9 -31.91 6.82 -28.07
C VAL A 9 -31.40 7.41 -26.74
N LEU A 10 -32.12 8.37 -26.16
CA LEU A 10 -31.72 8.98 -24.88
C LEU A 10 -31.73 7.97 -23.72
N LEU A 11 -32.72 7.07 -23.67
CA LEU A 11 -32.82 6.00 -22.66
C LEU A 11 -31.70 4.95 -22.78
N LEU A 12 -31.32 4.58 -24.00
CA LEU A 12 -30.22 3.64 -24.28
C LEU A 12 -28.84 4.20 -23.89
N VAL A 13 -28.63 5.52 -23.97
CA VAL A 13 -27.37 6.17 -23.58
C VAL A 13 -27.20 6.19 -22.05
N SER A 14 -28.28 6.36 -21.29
CA SER A 14 -28.26 6.37 -19.82
C SER A 14 -28.02 5.01 -19.15
N SER A 15 -28.21 3.88 -19.84
CA SER A 15 -28.02 2.52 -19.29
C SER A 15 -26.59 1.96 -19.42
N SER A 16 -25.61 2.76 -19.88
CA SER A 16 -24.26 2.27 -20.23
C SER A 16 -23.13 2.66 -19.27
N ASN A 17 -23.43 3.27 -18.11
CA ASN A 17 -22.40 3.68 -17.14
C ASN A 17 -22.37 2.76 -15.91
N TYR A 18 -21.88 1.53 -16.08
CA TYR A 18 -21.40 0.74 -14.94
C TYR A 18 -19.97 1.16 -14.64
N LEU A 19 -19.79 2.15 -13.76
CA LEU A 19 -18.47 2.51 -13.22
C LEU A 19 -18.08 1.48 -12.15
N PHE A 20 -17.27 0.49 -12.54
CA PHE A 20 -16.62 -0.40 -11.58
C PHE A 20 -15.41 0.32 -10.97
N ALA A 21 -15.59 0.94 -9.81
CA ALA A 21 -14.53 1.57 -9.03
C ALA A 21 -13.87 0.63 -8.00
N GLN A 22 -14.05 -0.68 -8.14
CA GLN A 22 -13.54 -1.66 -7.17
C GLN A 22 -12.04 -1.84 -7.34
N LYS A 23 -11.28 -1.37 -6.35
CA LYS A 23 -9.88 -1.78 -6.17
C LYS A 23 -9.89 -3.23 -5.68
N THR A 24 -9.17 -4.11 -6.37
CA THR A 24 -8.95 -5.49 -5.92
C THR A 24 -7.77 -5.52 -4.96
N CYS A 25 -7.94 -6.13 -3.79
CA CYS A 25 -6.88 -6.33 -2.80
C CYS A 25 -6.91 -7.79 -2.35
N GLY A 26 -5.81 -8.53 -2.52
CA GLY A 26 -5.71 -9.94 -2.13
C GLY A 26 -5.46 -10.16 -0.63
N SER A 27 -5.45 -9.10 0.16
CA SER A 27 -5.15 -9.12 1.60
C SER A 27 -6.34 -8.67 2.44
N GLU A 28 -7.56 -8.86 1.94
CA GLU A 28 -8.78 -8.67 2.74
C GLU A 28 -8.82 -9.65 3.91
N LEU A 29 -9.21 -9.16 5.08
CA LEU A 29 -9.30 -9.95 6.30
C LEU A 29 -10.73 -9.98 6.82
N ASP A 30 -11.47 -11.03 6.45
CA ASP A 30 -12.77 -11.35 7.03
C ASP A 30 -12.59 -12.30 8.22
N VAL A 31 -12.67 -11.75 9.43
CA VAL A 31 -12.46 -12.50 10.67
C VAL A 31 -13.58 -13.52 10.92
N GLU A 32 -14.82 -13.21 10.51
CA GLU A 32 -15.98 -14.07 10.73
C GLU A 32 -15.96 -15.29 9.79
N ASP A 33 -15.56 -15.08 8.54
CA ASP A 33 -15.33 -16.19 7.62
C ASP A 33 -14.15 -17.05 8.09
N LEU A 34 -13.03 -16.43 8.45
CA LEU A 34 -11.82 -17.13 8.91
C LEU A 34 -12.08 -18.04 10.10
N GLN A 35 -12.95 -17.64 11.04
CA GLN A 35 -13.30 -18.49 12.18
C GLN A 35 -13.90 -19.84 11.74
N LYS A 36 -14.59 -19.88 10.59
CA LYS A 36 -15.24 -21.08 10.04
C LYS A 36 -14.33 -21.81 9.04
N SER A 37 -13.61 -21.06 8.21
CA SER A 37 -12.83 -21.58 7.08
C SER A 37 -11.39 -21.99 7.47
N ASP A 38 -10.76 -21.28 8.41
CA ASP A 38 -9.39 -21.53 8.88
C ASP A 38 -9.23 -21.13 10.36
N LEU A 39 -9.71 -22.03 11.24
CA LEU A 39 -9.69 -21.81 12.69
C LEU A 39 -8.29 -21.53 13.25
N LYS A 40 -7.25 -22.16 12.69
CA LYS A 40 -5.87 -21.97 13.13
C LYS A 40 -5.41 -20.54 12.85
N ARG A 41 -5.67 -20.02 11.64
CA ARG A 41 -5.34 -18.64 11.29
C ARG A 41 -6.13 -17.63 12.11
N TYR A 42 -7.41 -17.90 12.36
CA TYR A 42 -8.23 -17.10 13.27
C TYR A 42 -7.60 -17.02 14.67
N GLU A 43 -7.23 -18.15 15.27
CA GLU A 43 -6.61 -18.20 16.60
C GLU A 43 -5.28 -17.42 16.63
N GLN A 44 -4.45 -17.53 15.60
CA GLN A 44 -3.18 -16.80 15.49
C GLN A 44 -3.40 -15.27 15.47
N ILE A 45 -4.39 -14.80 14.72
CA ILE A 45 -4.72 -13.37 14.66
C ILE A 45 -5.23 -12.88 16.00
N MET A 46 -6.10 -13.65 16.67
CA MET A 46 -6.61 -13.29 17.99
C MET A 46 -5.50 -13.25 19.04
N GLN A 47 -4.56 -14.19 19.00
CA GLN A 47 -3.38 -14.20 19.86
C GLN A 47 -2.48 -12.98 19.58
N PHE A 48 -2.25 -12.64 18.31
CA PHE A 48 -1.47 -11.47 17.93
C PHE A 48 -2.13 -10.17 18.40
N ASN A 49 -3.44 -10.01 18.22
CA ASN A 49 -4.17 -8.82 18.67
C ASN A 49 -4.07 -8.63 20.20
N LYS A 50 -4.21 -9.73 20.95
CA LYS A 50 -4.03 -9.71 22.41
C LYS A 50 -2.61 -9.33 22.80
N PHE A 51 -1.61 -9.86 22.08
CA PHE A 51 -0.22 -9.51 22.29
C PHE A 51 0.00 -8.01 22.06
N VAL A 52 -0.48 -7.45 20.94
CA VAL A 52 -0.36 -6.01 20.64
C VAL A 52 -1.04 -5.16 21.71
N GLU A 53 -2.26 -5.51 22.14
CA GLU A 53 -2.98 -4.78 23.18
C GLU A 53 -2.18 -4.72 24.49
N GLN A 54 -1.65 -5.86 24.93
CA GLN A 54 -0.86 -5.96 26.17
C GLN A 54 0.44 -5.14 26.12
N HIS A 55 1.10 -5.08 24.97
CA HIS A 55 2.41 -4.44 24.85
C HIS A 55 2.34 -2.98 24.36
N SER A 56 1.21 -2.55 23.77
CA SER A 56 1.03 -1.18 23.26
C SER A 56 1.08 -0.10 24.34
N LEU A 57 0.69 -0.45 25.58
CA LEU A 57 0.61 0.46 26.72
C LEU A 57 1.91 0.52 27.53
N ASN A 58 2.82 -0.44 27.36
CA ASN A 58 4.06 -0.50 28.11
C ASN A 58 5.17 0.29 27.39
N SER A 59 5.29 1.57 27.72
CA SER A 59 6.31 2.47 27.14
C SER A 59 7.76 2.04 27.41
N ASN A 60 7.99 1.19 28.40
CA ASN A 60 9.34 0.70 28.78
C ASN A 60 9.88 -0.39 27.82
N GLU A 61 9.04 -0.95 26.95
CA GLU A 61 9.41 -2.00 26.00
C GLU A 61 9.55 -1.48 24.56
N ARG A 62 9.44 -0.16 24.36
CA ARG A 62 9.64 0.44 23.05
C ARG A 62 11.11 0.33 22.66
N VAL A 63 11.38 -0.57 21.72
CA VAL A 63 12.69 -0.74 21.06
C VAL A 63 13.06 0.48 20.20
N ILE A 64 12.05 1.25 19.78
CA ILE A 64 12.19 2.40 18.90
C ILE A 64 12.15 3.68 19.74
N ASP A 65 13.12 4.56 19.52
CA ASP A 65 13.11 5.91 20.07
C ASP A 65 11.79 6.62 19.65
N PRO A 66 10.93 7.04 20.59
CA PRO A 66 9.68 7.71 20.26
C PRO A 66 9.88 9.04 19.50
N ASN A 67 11.09 9.61 19.52
CA ASN A 67 11.46 10.79 18.75
C ASN A 67 12.31 10.46 17.51
N GLY A 68 12.72 9.19 17.35
CA GLY A 68 13.55 8.73 16.24
C GLY A 68 12.71 8.39 15.02
N THR A 69 13.26 8.66 13.84
CA THR A 69 12.67 8.24 12.57
C THR A 69 12.91 6.74 12.35
N ILE A 70 11.84 6.00 12.06
CA ILE A 70 11.91 4.57 11.72
C ILE A 70 12.32 4.46 10.25
N ILE A 71 13.50 3.89 9.99
CA ILE A 71 13.99 3.67 8.62
C ILE A 71 13.70 2.23 8.21
N ILE A 72 12.93 2.06 7.13
CA ILE A 72 12.64 0.78 6.51
C ILE A 72 13.48 0.65 5.23
N PRO A 73 14.49 -0.23 5.20
CA PRO A 73 15.21 -0.54 3.97
C PRO A 73 14.32 -1.36 3.03
N VAL A 74 14.25 -0.96 1.76
CA VAL A 74 13.37 -1.53 0.74
C VAL A 74 14.18 -2.13 -0.40
N VAL A 75 13.78 -3.33 -0.83
CA VAL A 75 14.28 -3.99 -2.04
C VAL A 75 13.09 -4.24 -2.97
N PHE A 76 13.25 -3.91 -4.24
CA PHE A 76 12.25 -4.20 -5.27
C PHE A 76 12.66 -5.43 -6.08
N HIS A 77 11.78 -6.43 -6.12
CA HIS A 77 11.92 -7.60 -6.97
C HIS A 77 11.06 -7.40 -8.22
N LEU A 78 11.70 -7.10 -9.36
CA LEU A 78 11.01 -6.95 -10.63
C LEU A 78 10.95 -8.30 -11.36
N LEU A 79 9.75 -8.87 -11.49
CA LEU A 79 9.50 -10.12 -12.19
C LEU A 79 8.95 -9.83 -13.59
N TYR A 80 9.54 -10.43 -14.62
CA TYR A 80 9.07 -10.35 -16.00
C TYR A 80 9.18 -11.73 -16.67
N ASP A 81 8.34 -11.96 -17.69
CA ASP A 81 8.35 -13.19 -18.48
C ASP A 81 9.21 -12.98 -19.74
N GLY A 82 10.17 -13.87 -19.98
CA GLY A 82 11.12 -13.82 -21.10
C GLY A 82 12.56 -13.46 -20.72
N ASN A 83 13.48 -13.53 -21.70
CA ASN A 83 14.92 -13.37 -21.49
C ASN A 83 15.41 -11.91 -21.43
N GLU A 84 14.56 -10.94 -21.78
CA GLU A 84 14.91 -9.52 -21.84
C GLU A 84 13.88 -8.71 -21.07
N PRO A 85 14.28 -7.80 -20.16
CA PRO A 85 13.36 -6.89 -19.52
C PRO A 85 12.68 -6.03 -20.60
N PRO A 86 11.34 -5.94 -20.62
CA PRO A 86 10.65 -5.16 -21.65
C PRO A 86 11.14 -3.70 -21.65
N LEU A 87 11.18 -3.04 -22.81
CA LEU A 87 11.68 -1.65 -22.92
C LEU A 87 10.91 -0.63 -22.04
N PHE A 88 9.66 -0.94 -21.65
CA PHE A 88 8.83 -0.18 -20.69
C PHE A 88 9.10 -0.52 -19.22
N LEU A 89 9.78 -1.64 -19.00
CA LEU A 89 10.33 -2.17 -17.77
C LEU A 89 11.83 -1.87 -17.67
N ASN A 90 12.38 -0.99 -18.53
CA ASN A 90 13.61 -0.29 -18.19
C ASN A 90 13.34 0.41 -16.86
N PRO A 91 13.89 -0.07 -15.74
CA PRO A 91 13.69 0.50 -14.42
C PRO A 91 14.63 1.71 -14.33
N THR A 92 14.50 2.64 -15.27
CA THR A 92 15.10 3.96 -15.13
C THR A 92 14.60 4.43 -13.77
N ASP A 93 15.52 4.66 -12.84
CA ASP A 93 15.29 4.69 -11.39
C ASP A 93 14.04 5.49 -10.99
N ALA A 94 13.64 6.47 -11.81
CA ALA A 94 12.40 7.23 -11.75
C ALA A 94 11.14 6.46 -11.29
N ARG A 95 10.80 5.27 -11.81
CA ARG A 95 9.54 4.59 -11.40
C ARG A 95 9.61 4.01 -9.99
N VAL A 96 10.69 3.30 -9.67
CA VAL A 96 10.94 2.74 -8.33
C VAL A 96 11.08 3.88 -7.32
N GLN A 97 11.83 4.92 -7.69
CA GLN A 97 12.00 6.11 -6.88
C GLN A 97 10.66 6.82 -6.63
N THR A 98 9.81 6.97 -7.65
CA THR A 98 8.46 7.56 -7.48
C THR A 98 7.66 6.80 -6.43
N GLN A 99 7.75 5.46 -6.39
CA GLN A 99 7.03 4.69 -5.39
C GLN A 99 7.60 4.89 -3.97
N ILE A 100 8.92 5.00 -3.84
CA ILE A 100 9.57 5.38 -2.57
C ILE A 100 9.14 6.78 -2.13
N ASP A 101 9.07 7.73 -3.06
CA ASP A 101 8.68 9.11 -2.79
C ASP A 101 7.23 9.18 -2.30
N VAL A 102 6.30 8.47 -2.95
CA VAL A 102 4.89 8.37 -2.51
C VAL A 102 4.78 7.74 -1.13
N LEU A 103 5.54 6.67 -0.84
CA LEU A 103 5.56 6.06 0.50
C LEU A 103 6.05 7.05 1.55
N ASN A 104 7.15 7.76 1.30
CA ASN A 104 7.65 8.77 2.21
C ASN A 104 6.66 9.93 2.38
N GLU A 105 6.01 10.37 1.30
CA GLU A 105 5.01 11.43 1.35
C GLU A 105 3.81 11.09 2.23
N ASP A 106 3.26 9.89 2.08
CA ASP A 106 2.09 9.44 2.83
C ASP A 106 2.43 9.18 4.30
N PHE A 107 3.57 8.50 4.57
CA PHE A 107 3.97 8.14 5.94
C PHE A 107 4.57 9.32 6.73
N ARG A 108 5.04 10.37 6.05
CA ARG A 108 5.49 11.63 6.67
C ARG A 108 4.44 12.74 6.63
N ARG A 109 3.25 12.48 6.06
CA ARG A 109 2.20 13.49 5.86
C ARG A 109 2.70 14.73 5.11
N THR A 110 3.60 14.53 4.15
CA THR A 110 4.09 15.56 3.22
C THR A 110 3.41 15.47 1.85
N ASN A 111 2.55 14.48 1.66
CA ASN A 111 1.69 14.31 0.49
C ASN A 111 0.89 15.58 0.14
N PRO A 112 0.94 16.06 -1.13
CA PRO A 112 0.26 17.29 -1.54
C PRO A 112 -1.26 17.30 -1.31
N ASN A 113 -1.90 16.14 -1.42
CA ASN A 113 -3.35 15.99 -1.23
C ASN A 113 -3.78 15.98 0.24
N LYS A 114 -2.88 16.12 1.22
CA LYS A 114 -3.25 16.24 2.65
C LYS A 114 -4.23 17.37 2.94
N VAL A 115 -4.21 18.43 2.12
CA VAL A 115 -5.14 19.58 2.19
C VAL A 115 -6.60 19.16 1.96
N ASN A 116 -6.82 18.01 1.32
CA ASN A 116 -8.14 17.46 1.07
C ASN A 116 -8.70 16.66 2.27
N THR A 117 -7.97 16.55 3.39
CA THR A 117 -8.46 15.89 4.60
C THR A 117 -9.68 16.67 5.14
N PRO A 118 -10.89 16.08 5.22
CA PRO A 118 -12.07 16.77 5.73
C PRO A 118 -11.86 17.26 7.16
N LEU A 119 -12.40 18.43 7.48
CA LEU A 119 -12.20 19.10 8.78
C LEU A 119 -12.43 18.17 10.00
N PRO A 120 -13.49 17.33 10.04
CA PRO A 120 -13.70 16.42 11.17
C PRO A 120 -12.57 15.40 11.40
N PHE A 121 -11.80 15.07 10.36
CA PHE A 121 -10.73 14.07 10.42
C PHE A 121 -9.34 14.68 10.58
N GLN A 122 -9.20 16.01 10.53
CA GLN A 122 -7.89 16.65 10.66
C GLN A 122 -7.23 16.36 12.02
N GLY A 123 -8.02 16.22 13.08
CA GLY A 123 -7.52 15.95 14.44
C GLY A 123 -6.94 14.55 14.66
N VAL A 124 -7.22 13.60 13.76
CA VAL A 124 -6.69 12.22 13.84
C VAL A 124 -5.65 11.92 12.78
N ALA A 125 -5.28 12.91 12.00
CA ALA A 125 -4.38 12.75 10.87
C ALA A 125 -2.94 13.02 11.31
N ALA A 126 -2.02 12.07 11.08
CA ALA A 126 -0.70 12.06 11.72
C ALA A 126 0.46 11.90 10.73
N ASP A 127 1.63 12.45 11.10
CA ASP A 127 2.95 12.01 10.62
C ASP A 127 3.38 10.84 11.51
N VAL A 128 3.60 9.66 10.93
CA VAL A 128 3.99 8.45 11.69
C VAL A 128 5.52 8.29 11.80
N ASN A 129 6.29 9.23 11.23
CA ASN A 129 7.75 9.30 11.29
C ASN A 129 8.46 8.03 10.78
N ILE A 130 7.94 7.46 9.70
CA ILE A 130 8.53 6.32 8.98
C ILE A 130 9.12 6.82 7.66
N GLU A 131 10.36 6.39 7.35
CA GLU A 131 11.04 6.66 6.09
C GLU A 131 11.42 5.36 5.38
N PHE A 132 11.18 5.32 4.09
CA PHE A 132 11.55 4.23 3.19
C PHE A 132 12.79 4.64 2.40
N ARG A 133 13.81 3.78 2.44
CA ARG A 133 15.06 3.99 1.69
C ARG A 133 15.40 2.73 0.93
N LEU A 134 15.89 2.85 -0.29
CA LEU A 134 16.41 1.69 -1.01
C LEU A 134 17.58 1.09 -0.23
N ALA A 135 17.59 -0.22 -0.07
CA ALA A 135 18.71 -0.91 0.56
C ALA A 135 19.98 -0.71 -0.29
N CYS A 136 21.13 -0.49 0.36
CA CYS A 136 22.43 -0.35 -0.31
C CYS A 136 23.34 -1.57 -0.09
N ILE A 137 22.90 -2.52 0.73
CA ILE A 137 23.64 -3.74 1.07
C ILE A 137 22.67 -4.92 0.98
N ASP A 138 23.08 -5.99 0.32
CA ASP A 138 22.31 -7.23 0.21
C ASP A 138 22.47 -8.13 1.47
N PRO A 139 21.71 -9.24 1.59
CA PRO A 139 21.85 -10.16 2.71
C PRO A 139 23.24 -10.81 2.87
N ASN A 140 24.07 -10.82 1.82
CA ASN A 140 25.45 -11.35 1.85
C ASN A 140 26.48 -10.28 2.25
N GLY A 141 26.05 -9.04 2.51
CA GLY A 141 26.94 -7.93 2.85
C GLY A 141 27.57 -7.24 1.63
N MET A 142 27.13 -7.58 0.42
CA MET A 142 27.63 -6.97 -0.82
C MET A 142 26.87 -5.67 -1.12
N PRO A 143 27.55 -4.63 -1.64
CA PRO A 143 26.86 -3.44 -2.12
C PRO A 143 25.85 -3.81 -3.20
N THR A 144 24.60 -3.40 -3.02
CA THR A 144 23.60 -3.49 -4.09
C THR A 144 23.50 -2.11 -4.74
N THR A 145 23.66 -2.07 -6.06
CA THR A 145 23.18 -0.93 -6.84
C THR A 145 21.65 -0.97 -6.79
N THR A 146 20.96 0.13 -7.09
CA THR A 146 19.48 0.24 -7.12
C THR A 146 18.79 -0.63 -8.17
N GLN A 147 19.28 -1.85 -8.41
CA GLN A 147 18.78 -2.77 -9.40
C GLN A 147 18.64 -4.15 -8.76
N SER A 148 17.37 -4.47 -8.51
CA SER A 148 16.78 -5.76 -8.80
C SER A 148 17.69 -6.94 -8.47
N SER A 149 17.45 -7.60 -7.35
CA SER A 149 17.88 -9.00 -7.28
C SER A 149 17.06 -9.76 -8.32
N PHE A 150 17.65 -9.99 -9.49
CA PHE A 150 17.08 -10.84 -10.53
C PHE A 150 17.10 -12.27 -9.98
N LEU A 151 15.91 -12.87 -9.84
CA LEU A 151 15.74 -14.29 -9.56
C LEU A 151 15.50 -15.01 -10.89
#